data_AF-A0A8J3J4E6-F1
#
_entry.id   AF-A0A8J3J4E6-F1
#
_cell.length_a   1.000
_cell.length_b   1.000
_cell.length_c   1.000
_cell.angle_alpha   90.00
_cell.angle_beta   90.00
_cell.angle_gamma   90.00
#
_symmetry.space_group_name_H-M   'P 1'
#
loop_
_entity.id
_entity.type
_entity.pdbx_description
1 polymer ?
#
loop_
_entity_poly.entity_id
_entity_poly.type
_entity_poly.pdbx_seq_one_letter_code
_entity_poly.pdbx_strand_id
1 'polypeptide(L)'
;MQLVERTSIKKTDPRYAAIDAASFASKNLYNAANYLVRQSFIFQGKYLGYAEVFHLIKTHEAYQALPRKVSNDVLRLLDKNWKAFFQAIKVWEADPSKFHGRPKLPRYKEKTKGRNILI
;
A
#
# COMPACT_ATOMS: atom_id res chain seq x y z
N MET A 1 -27.91 -1.85 11.00
CA MET A 1 -27.54 -1.04 9.82
C MET A 1 -26.82 0.20 10.32
N GLN A 2 -25.52 0.39 10.04
CA GLN A 2 -24.81 1.61 10.42
C GLN A 2 -25.02 2.66 9.32
N LEU A 3 -25.57 3.82 9.68
CA LEU A 3 -25.62 4.98 8.79
C LEU A 3 -24.20 5.52 8.62
N VAL A 4 -23.75 5.70 7.38
CA VAL A 4 -22.45 6.28 7.06
C VAL A 4 -22.66 7.51 6.18
N GLU A 5 -21.95 8.60 6.47
CA GLU A 5 -21.91 9.78 5.62
C GLU A 5 -20.80 9.61 4.57
N ARG A 6 -21.08 10.04 3.32
CA ARG A 6 -20.09 10.10 2.25
C ARG A 6 -20.07 11.51 1.65
N THR A 7 -18.94 12.19 1.80
CA THR A 7 -18.69 13.48 1.14
C THR A 7 -17.85 13.28 -0.12
N SER A 8 -18.26 13.88 -1.24
CA SER A 8 -17.48 13.90 -2.48
C SER A 8 -16.87 15.27 -2.71
N ILE A 9 -15.54 15.35 -2.76
CA ILE A 9 -14.78 16.59 -2.97
C ILE A 9 -14.37 16.68 -4.43
N LYS A 10 -14.81 17.75 -5.11
CA LYS A 10 -14.45 18.04 -6.51
C LYS A 10 -13.08 18.72 -6.59
N LYS A 11 -12.45 18.71 -7.77
CA LYS A 11 -11.14 19.37 -8.02
C LYS A 11 -11.16 20.88 -7.75
N THR A 12 -12.33 21.51 -7.88
CA THR A 12 -12.55 22.93 -7.64
C THR A 12 -12.66 23.27 -6.16
N ASP A 13 -12.78 22.28 -5.28
CA ASP A 13 -12.84 22.49 -3.83
C ASP A 13 -11.45 22.88 -3.29
N PRO A 14 -11.35 23.92 -2.45
CA PRO A 14 -10.08 24.37 -1.88
C PRO A 14 -9.28 23.27 -1.16
N ARG A 15 -9.96 22.26 -0.60
CA ARG A 15 -9.33 21.16 0.14
C ARG A 15 -8.69 20.12 -0.79
N TYR A 16 -9.12 20.09 -2.06
CA TYR A 16 -8.72 19.03 -3.00
C TYR A 16 -7.21 18.96 -3.19
N ALA A 17 -6.55 20.11 -3.37
CA ALA A 17 -5.12 20.16 -3.65
C ALA A 17 -4.28 19.52 -2.53
N ALA A 18 -4.61 19.81 -1.27
CA ALA A 18 -3.92 19.23 -0.12
C ALA A 18 -4.15 17.70 -0.02
N ILE A 19 -5.38 17.25 -0.30
CA ILE A 19 -5.73 15.83 -0.29
C ILE A 19 -5.01 15.08 -1.43
N ASP A 20 -4.97 15.62 -2.65
CA ASP A 20 -4.26 14.98 -3.78
C ASP A 20 -2.76 14.89 -3.50
N ALA A 21 -2.15 15.97 -2.96
CA ALA A 21 -0.75 15.98 -2.58
C ALA A 21 -0.44 14.90 -1.52
N ALA A 22 -1.26 14.78 -0.48
CA ALA A 22 -1.11 13.73 0.52
C ALA A 22 -1.31 12.33 -0.09
N SER A 23 -2.32 12.12 -0.93
CA SER A 23 -2.54 10.84 -1.63
C SER A 23 -1.39 10.47 -2.57
N PHE A 24 -0.73 11.44 -3.17
CA PHE A 24 0.48 11.24 -3.96
C PHE A 24 1.68 10.87 -3.08
N ALA A 25 1.87 11.53 -1.93
CA ALA A 25 2.90 11.18 -0.96
C ALA A 25 2.68 9.76 -0.38
N SER A 26 1.43 9.39 -0.07
CA SER A 26 1.06 8.04 0.37
C SER A 26 1.41 6.99 -0.68
N LYS A 27 1.22 7.31 -1.96
CA LYS A 27 1.66 6.45 -3.06
C LYS A 27 3.18 6.28 -3.10
N ASN A 28 3.94 7.35 -2.88
CA ASN A 28 5.40 7.27 -2.85
C ASN A 28 5.88 6.38 -1.71
N LEU A 29 5.32 6.56 -0.50
CA LEU A 29 5.64 5.71 0.64
C LEU A 29 5.28 4.24 0.37
N TYR A 30 4.08 3.96 -0.16
CA TYR A 30 3.67 2.60 -0.50
C TYR A 30 4.66 1.95 -1.48
N ASN A 31 5.06 2.67 -2.54
CA ASN A 31 5.98 2.13 -3.54
C ASN A 31 7.39 1.91 -2.96
N ALA A 32 7.91 2.84 -2.17
CA ALA A 32 9.22 2.72 -1.52
C ALA A 32 9.25 1.54 -0.53
N ALA A 33 8.23 1.42 0.31
CA ALA A 33 8.10 0.29 1.23
C ALA A 33 7.93 -1.04 0.49
N ASN A 34 7.07 -1.07 -0.54
CA ASN A 34 6.87 -2.28 -1.33
C ASN A 34 8.12 -2.68 -2.10
N TYR A 35 8.96 -1.73 -2.51
CA TYR A 35 10.26 -2.03 -3.12
C TYR A 35 11.12 -2.86 -2.16
N LEU A 36 11.27 -2.43 -0.90
CA LEU A 36 12.04 -3.17 0.11
C LEU A 36 11.53 -4.61 0.28
N VAL A 37 10.21 -4.77 0.44
CA VAL A 37 9.59 -6.10 0.60
C VAL A 37 9.80 -6.97 -0.64
N ARG A 38 9.60 -6.41 -1.85
CA ARG A 38 9.80 -7.14 -3.11
C ARG A 38 11.25 -7.57 -3.30
N GLN A 39 12.20 -6.69 -3.02
CA GLN A 39 13.63 -7.01 -3.15
C GLN A 39 14.00 -8.18 -2.22
N SER A 40 13.62 -8.10 -0.94
CA SER A 40 13.90 -9.19 0.01
C SER A 40 13.18 -10.48 -0.38
N PHE A 41 11.90 -10.40 -0.77
CA PHE A 41 11.13 -11.59 -1.11
C PHE A 41 11.61 -12.28 -2.39
N ILE A 42 11.88 -11.52 -3.46
CA ILE A 42 12.25 -12.07 -4.77
C ILE A 42 13.69 -12.62 -4.75
N PHE A 43 14.63 -11.90 -4.13
CA PHE A 43 16.05 -12.26 -4.20
C PHE A 43 16.55 -13.06 -3.00
N GLN A 44 15.91 -12.94 -1.83
CA GLN A 44 16.33 -13.63 -0.60
C GLN A 44 15.29 -14.65 -0.12
N GLY A 45 14.11 -14.71 -0.73
CA GLY A 45 13.02 -15.58 -0.28
C GLY A 45 12.41 -15.18 1.06
N LYS A 46 12.77 -14.00 1.60
CA LYS A 46 12.33 -13.53 2.92
C LYS A 46 11.22 -12.49 2.78
N TYR A 47 10.11 -12.70 3.48
CA TYR A 47 9.09 -11.67 3.64
C TYR A 47 9.47 -10.72 4.78
N LEU A 48 9.41 -9.42 4.53
CA LEU A 48 9.57 -8.37 5.54
C LEU A 48 8.20 -7.91 6.04
N GLY A 49 7.92 -8.15 7.32
CA GLY A 49 6.68 -7.71 7.95
C GLY A 49 6.66 -6.21 8.25
N TYR A 50 5.50 -5.71 8.69
CA TYR A 50 5.31 -4.30 9.06
C TYR A 50 6.43 -3.72 9.94
N ALA A 51 6.83 -4.41 11.02
CA ALA A 51 7.81 -3.90 11.96
C ALA A 51 9.20 -3.74 11.32
N GLU A 52 9.64 -4.74 10.55
CA GLU A 52 10.92 -4.68 9.82
C GLU A 52 10.92 -3.54 8.80
N VAL A 53 9.86 -3.43 8.00
CA VAL A 53 9.72 -2.36 7.00
C VAL A 53 9.71 -0.99 7.69
N PHE A 54 9.00 -0.83 8.80
CA PHE A 54 8.99 0.40 9.59
C PHE A 54 10.39 0.82 10.02
N HIS A 55 11.17 -0.10 10.60
CA HIS A 55 12.53 0.21 11.05
C HIS A 55 13.47 0.59 9.90
N LEU A 56 13.28 0.01 8.71
CA LEU A 56 14.05 0.33 7.52
C LEU A 56 13.68 1.69 6.90
N ILE A 57 12.41 2.10 6.96
CA ILE A 57 11.91 3.25 6.19
C ILE A 57 11.61 4.49 7.03
N LYS A 58 11.61 4.42 8.37
CA LYS A 58 11.21 5.53 9.24
C LYS A 58 12.01 6.84 9.07
N THR A 59 13.22 6.77 8.50
CA THR A 59 14.08 7.93 8.20
C THR A 59 14.04 8.35 6.73
N HIS A 60 13.34 7.60 5.88
CA HIS A 60 13.23 7.88 4.44
C HIS A 60 12.31 9.08 4.18
N GLU A 61 12.63 9.90 3.19
CA GLU A 61 11.86 11.11 2.83
C GLU A 61 10.36 10.83 2.64
N ALA A 62 10.00 9.78 1.90
CA ALA A 62 8.62 9.39 1.65
C ALA A 62 7.83 9.06 2.94
N TYR A 63 8.51 8.56 3.97
CA TYR A 63 7.88 8.28 5.26
C TYR A 63 7.65 9.57 6.06
N GLN A 64 8.61 10.49 6.01
CA GLN A 64 8.58 11.78 6.71
C GLN A 64 7.70 12.82 6.00
N ALA A 65 7.38 12.62 4.72
CA ALA A 65 6.49 13.47 3.92
C ALA A 65 5.01 13.41 4.37
N LEU A 66 4.67 12.53 5.31
CA LEU A 66 3.33 12.35 5.84
C LEU A 66 3.35 12.36 7.38
N PRO A 67 2.21 12.71 8.03
CA PRO A 67 2.07 12.53 9.47
C PRO A 67 2.34 11.07 9.86
N ARG A 68 3.10 10.86 10.94
CA ARG A 68 3.54 9.52 11.39
C ARG A 68 2.43 8.49 11.46
N LYS A 69 1.23 8.89 11.91
CA LYS A 69 0.05 8.01 11.96
C LYS A 69 -0.31 7.46 10.57
N VAL A 70 -0.47 8.37 9.60
CA VAL A 70 -0.79 8.04 8.21
C VAL A 70 0.31 7.17 7.59
N SER A 71 1.59 7.51 7.83
CA SER A 71 2.71 6.71 7.32
C SER A 71 2.66 5.26 7.83
N ASN A 72 2.41 5.08 9.13
CA ASN A 72 2.26 3.74 9.72
C ASN A 72 1.07 2.98 9.13
N ASP A 73 -0.06 3.63 8.88
CA ASP A 73 -1.23 2.98 8.29
C ASP A 73 -1.01 2.58 6.83
N VAL A 74 -0.23 3.34 6.06
CA VAL A 74 0.22 2.94 4.72
C VAL A 74 1.08 1.68 4.78
N LEU A 75 1.99 1.57 5.76
CA LEU A 75 2.81 0.36 5.94
C LEU A 75 1.96 -0.84 6.38
N ARG A 76 0.95 -0.64 7.24
CA ARG A 76 0.00 -1.71 7.63
C ARG A 76 -0.85 -2.17 6.45
N LEU A 77 -1.30 -1.24 5.61
CA LEU A 77 -2.02 -1.57 4.38
C LEU A 77 -1.15 -2.43 3.46
N LEU A 78 0.13 -2.08 3.30
CA LEU A 78 1.08 -2.87 2.53
C LEU A 78 1.21 -4.30 3.11
N ASP A 79 1.43 -4.43 4.41
CA ASP A 79 1.53 -5.73 5.09
C ASP A 79 0.25 -6.57 4.89
N LYS A 80 -0.93 -5.94 5.00
CA LYS A 80 -2.21 -6.59 4.71
C LYS A 80 -2.30 -7.08 3.26
N ASN A 81 -1.86 -6.28 2.30
CA ASN A 81 -1.88 -6.66 0.88
C ASN A 81 -0.97 -7.87 0.59
N TRP A 82 0.20 -7.93 1.23
CA TRP A 82 1.12 -9.06 1.11
C TRP A 82 0.57 -10.32 1.77
N LYS A 83 0.02 -10.22 2.98
CA LYS A 83 -0.66 -11.35 3.65
C LYS A 83 -1.83 -11.89 2.82
N ALA A 84 -2.63 -11.00 2.23
CA ALA A 84 -3.71 -11.39 1.33
C ALA A 84 -3.17 -12.11 0.08
N PHE A 85 -2.06 -11.66 -0.49
CA PHE A 85 -1.40 -12.37 -1.59
C PHE A 85 -0.96 -13.79 -1.19
N PHE A 86 -0.32 -13.95 -0.02
CA PHE A 86 0.10 -15.28 0.46
C PHE A 86 -1.08 -16.22 0.73
N GLN A 87 -2.20 -15.69 1.22
CA GLN A 87 -3.42 -16.48 1.37
C GLN A 87 -3.99 -16.85 0.00
N ALA A 88 -4.09 -15.90 -0.93
CA ALA A 88 -4.64 -16.13 -2.25
C ALA A 88 -3.83 -17.16 -3.05
N ILE A 89 -2.49 -17.11 -3.00
CA ILE A 89 -1.66 -18.07 -3.74
C ILE A 89 -1.82 -19.50 -3.19
N LYS A 90 -1.94 -19.68 -1.87
CA LYS A 90 -2.21 -20.99 -1.26
C LYS A 90 -3.56 -21.57 -1.70
N VAL A 91 -4.60 -20.75 -1.73
CA VAL A 91 -5.93 -21.20 -2.19
C VAL A 91 -5.90 -21.53 -3.68
N TRP A 92 -5.20 -20.73 -4.48
CA TRP A 92 -5.04 -20.96 -5.91
C TRP A 92 -4.24 -22.23 -6.21
N GLU A 93 -3.19 -22.53 -5.44
CA GLU A 93 -2.40 -23.77 -5.57
C GLU A 93 -3.23 -25.01 -5.23
N ALA A 94 -4.16 -24.92 -4.29
CA ALA A 94 -5.07 -26.01 -3.95
C ALA A 94 -6.20 -26.18 -4.98
N ASP A 95 -6.73 -25.07 -5.51
CA ASP A 95 -7.80 -25.09 -6.50
C ASP A 95 -7.73 -23.85 -7.42
N PRO A 96 -7.10 -23.98 -8.60
CA PRO A 96 -6.98 -22.89 -9.55
C PRO A 96 -8.31 -22.36 -10.08
N SER A 97 -9.39 -23.16 -10.06
CA SER A 97 -10.70 -22.78 -10.62
C SER A 97 -11.40 -21.68 -9.83
N LYS A 98 -11.03 -21.48 -8.56
CA LYS A 98 -11.54 -20.42 -7.69
C LYS A 98 -11.09 -19.02 -8.09
N PHE A 99 -10.19 -18.90 -9.06
CA PHE A 99 -9.66 -17.62 -9.53
C PHE A 99 -9.67 -17.55 -11.06
N HIS A 100 -9.89 -16.36 -11.59
CA HIS A 100 -9.76 -16.09 -13.03
C HIS A 100 -8.30 -16.08 -13.53
N GLY A 101 -7.33 -16.33 -12.64
CA GLY A 101 -5.92 -16.40 -12.97
C GLY A 101 -5.05 -16.44 -11.73
N ARG A 102 -3.76 -16.72 -11.92
CA ARG A 102 -2.79 -16.83 -10.82
C ARG A 102 -2.66 -15.50 -10.06
N PRO A 103 -2.81 -15.50 -8.72
CA PRO A 103 -2.53 -14.33 -7.89
C PRO A 103 -1.13 -13.76 -8.14
N LYS A 104 -1.02 -12.43 -8.18
CA LYS A 104 0.22 -11.72 -8.48
C LYS A 104 0.68 -10.94 -7.25
N LEU A 105 2.00 -10.80 -7.12
CA LEU A 105 2.61 -9.98 -6.07
C LEU A 105 2.02 -8.55 -6.06
N PRO A 106 1.90 -7.91 -4.88
CA PRO A 106 1.52 -6.51 -4.79
C PRO A 106 2.37 -5.64 -5.73
N ARG A 107 1.67 -4.95 -6.64
CA ARG A 107 2.29 -4.11 -7.67
C ARG A 107 2.63 -2.74 -7.12
N TYR A 108 3.59 -2.08 -7.77
CA TYR A 108 3.76 -0.64 -7.59
C TYR A 108 2.54 0.09 -8.15
N LYS A 109 2.18 1.18 -7.48
CA LYS A 109 1.26 2.19 -8.01
C LYS A 109 1.96 2.97 -9.12
N GLU A 110 1.19 3.49 -10.06
CA GLU A 110 1.73 4.26 -11.18
C GLU A 110 2.47 5.51 -10.67
N LYS A 111 3.60 5.85 -11.31
CA LYS A 111 4.59 6.81 -10.80
C LYS A 111 4.09 8.25 -10.87
N THR A 112 3.39 8.65 -11.93
CA THR A 112 3.11 10.06 -12.25
C THR A 112 1.68 10.49 -11.87
N LYS A 113 0.69 9.71 -12.28
CA LYS A 113 -0.75 9.87 -12.10
C LYS A 113 -1.32 8.96 -11.02
N GLY A 114 -0.57 7.97 -10.52
CA GLY A 114 -1.02 7.08 -9.45
C GLY A 114 -1.16 7.77 -8.10
N ARG A 115 -2.20 7.40 -7.33
CA ARG A 115 -2.53 7.85 -5.97
C ARG A 115 -2.71 6.64 -5.07
N ASN A 116 -2.56 6.85 -3.76
CA ASN A 116 -2.88 5.84 -2.76
C ASN A 116 -3.88 6.40 -1.75
N ILE A 117 -4.57 5.50 -1.06
CA ILE A 117 -5.51 5.85 -0.01
C ILE A 117 -4.78 6.54 1.17
N LEU A 118 -5.49 7.45 1.82
CA LEU A 118 -5.13 8.03 3.11
C LEU A 118 -6.02 7.36 4.15
N ILE A 119 -5.41 6.85 5.23
CA ILE A 119 -6.07 6.11 6.31
C ILE A 119 -5.80 6.87 7.61
#